data_AF-A0A815K4A9-F1
#
_entry.id   AF-A0A815K4A9-F1
#
_cell.length_a   1.000
_cell.length_b   1.000
_cell.length_c   1.000
_cell.angle_alpha   90.00
_cell.angle_beta   90.00
_cell.angle_gamma   90.00
#
_symmetry.space_group_name_H-M   'P 1'
#
loop_
_entity.id
_entity.type
_entity.pdbx_description
1 polymer ?
#
loop_
_entity_poly.entity_id
_entity_poly.type
_entity_poly.pdbx_seq_one_letter_code
_entity_poly.pdbx_strand_id
1 'polypeptide(L)'
;MADLEPCHEAEFDGVVHLLSEEQMDRLDKMEMSYQRIIVPIIDYQNQTHAVYAYQMTLTNVPDNLPSERYLDIIVKGCEHYGVRSEYINRLRQEQPVVPRKEPHMYQSITDVPSDVFYTLDELAKHNGADPKYPLRICINGKILEHIGLPPSDDPDYETQKRFHAIIQSRFVGREADFEIAKGLYEPLHKLPLSEEDLSDEHRAMLEDNCLSMLSRSGQSNIYWKPVGRLHRSNNNTNSSS
;
A
#
# COMPACT_ATOMS: atom_id res chain seq x y z
N MET A 1 2.85 7.82 9.89
CA MET A 1 3.71 6.65 10.15
C MET A 1 4.12 6.73 11.61
N ALA A 2 4.46 5.62 12.25
CA ALA A 2 4.99 5.65 13.61
C ALA A 2 6.38 6.28 13.63
N ASP A 3 6.67 7.02 14.70
CA ASP A 3 7.99 7.58 14.99
C ASP A 3 8.26 7.46 16.50
N LEU A 4 9.47 7.81 16.91
CA LEU A 4 9.91 7.79 18.29
C LEU A 4 10.57 9.12 18.66
N GLU A 5 10.18 9.66 19.81
CA GLU A 5 10.76 10.87 20.37
C GLU A 5 11.10 10.65 21.85
N PRO A 6 12.22 11.21 22.35
CA PRO A 6 12.55 11.13 23.77
C PRO A 6 11.47 11.77 24.64
N CYS A 7 10.85 10.98 25.52
CA CYS A 7 9.89 11.48 26.50
C CYS A 7 10.09 10.75 27.83
N HIS A 8 10.27 11.50 28.92
CA HIS A 8 10.64 10.95 30.23
C HIS A 8 9.54 10.14 30.91
N GLU A 9 8.27 10.35 30.52
CA GLU A 9 7.11 9.75 31.19
C GLU A 9 6.35 8.77 30.27
N ALA A 10 6.85 8.54 29.05
CA ALA A 10 6.22 7.68 28.08
C ALA A 10 7.02 6.38 27.89
N GLU A 11 6.29 5.29 27.73
CA GLU A 11 6.83 3.99 27.35
C GLU A 11 5.98 3.38 26.24
N PHE A 12 6.63 2.61 25.38
CA PHE A 12 5.97 1.81 24.36
C PHE A 12 6.61 0.43 24.29
N ASP A 13 5.83 -0.54 23.84
CA ASP A 13 6.30 -1.89 23.61
C ASP A 13 6.54 -2.11 22.13
N GLY A 14 7.49 -2.99 21.83
CA GLY A 14 7.83 -3.37 20.47
C GLY A 14 8.32 -4.81 20.40
N VAL A 15 8.72 -5.21 19.20
CA VAL A 15 9.30 -6.53 18.92
C VAL A 15 10.73 -6.34 18.46
N VAL A 16 11.65 -7.10 19.05
CA VAL A 16 13.06 -7.10 18.64
C VAL A 16 13.29 -8.24 17.67
N HIS A 17 13.77 -7.91 16.47
CA HIS A 17 14.15 -8.90 15.47
C HIS A 17 15.67 -9.02 15.42
N LEU A 18 16.18 -10.26 15.45
CA LEU A 18 17.59 -10.54 15.20
C LEU A 18 17.82 -10.60 13.69
N LEU A 19 18.62 -9.67 13.17
CA LEU A 19 18.87 -9.51 11.74
C LEU A 19 20.36 -9.64 11.44
N SER A 20 20.67 -10.15 10.25
CA SER A 20 22.03 -10.09 9.70
C SER A 20 22.39 -8.67 9.25
N GLU A 21 23.67 -8.41 9.05
CA GLU A 21 24.15 -7.12 8.51
C GLU A 21 23.54 -6.83 7.12
N GLU A 22 23.46 -7.82 6.24
CA GLU A 22 22.80 -7.68 4.93
C GLU A 22 21.31 -7.31 5.06
N GLN A 23 20.60 -7.88 6.04
CA GLN A 23 19.20 -7.53 6.30
C GLN A 23 19.07 -6.10 6.83
N MET A 24 19.98 -5.67 7.70
CA MET A 24 20.03 -4.29 8.17
C MET A 24 20.30 -3.30 7.03
N ASP A 25 21.23 -3.60 6.12
CA ASP A 25 21.52 -2.76 4.95
C ASP A 25 20.31 -2.64 4.01
N ARG A 26 19.48 -3.68 3.93
CA ARG A 26 18.22 -3.65 3.17
C ARG A 26 17.19 -2.77 3.87
N LEU A 27 17.05 -2.86 5.18
CA LEU A 27 16.15 -2.01 5.96
C LEU A 27 16.55 -0.54 5.86
N ASP A 28 17.83 -0.21 5.94
CA ASP A 28 18.33 1.17 5.78
C ASP A 28 17.92 1.78 4.43
N LYS A 29 17.87 0.96 3.36
CA LYS A 29 17.42 1.39 2.03
C LYS A 29 15.91 1.54 1.91
N MET A 30 15.14 0.87 2.77
CA MET A 30 13.68 0.99 2.81
C MET A 30 13.26 2.22 3.63
N GLU A 31 13.95 2.48 4.73
CA GLU A 31 13.65 3.54 5.70
C GLU A 31 14.37 4.85 5.37
N MET A 32 14.45 5.25 4.10
CA MET A 32 15.26 6.40 3.64
C MET A 32 14.89 7.75 4.30
N SER A 33 13.71 7.87 4.90
CA SER A 33 13.27 9.06 5.64
C SER A 33 13.60 9.01 7.13
N TYR A 34 14.17 7.91 7.61
CA TYR A 34 14.53 7.69 9.01
C TYR A 34 16.05 7.55 9.16
N GLN A 35 16.53 7.83 10.37
CA GLN A 35 17.88 7.54 10.80
C GLN A 35 17.86 6.36 11.76
N ARG A 36 18.84 5.46 11.61
CA ARG A 36 19.05 4.36 12.55
C ARG A 36 19.73 4.88 13.81
N ILE A 37 19.12 4.64 14.96
CA ILE A 37 19.64 4.99 16.28
C ILE A 37 19.78 3.75 17.16
N ILE A 38 20.56 3.85 18.22
CA ILE A 38 20.65 2.81 19.25
C ILE A 38 19.80 3.24 20.43
N VAL A 39 18.85 2.40 20.83
CA VAL A 39 17.99 2.62 22.00
C VAL A 39 18.20 1.53 23.04
N PRO A 40 18.33 1.88 24.33
CA PRO A 40 18.27 0.90 25.40
C PRO A 40 16.82 0.46 25.60
N ILE A 41 16.60 -0.84 25.79
CA ILE A 41 15.30 -1.43 26.09
C ILE A 41 15.39 -2.38 27.27
N ILE A 42 14.25 -2.73 27.85
CA ILE A 42 14.13 -3.77 28.88
C ILE A 42 13.15 -4.83 28.34
N ASP A 43 13.57 -6.09 28.33
CA ASP A 43 12.68 -7.19 27.92
C ASP A 43 11.70 -7.60 29.04
N TYR A 44 10.77 -8.49 28.72
CA TYR A 44 9.78 -8.98 29.69
C TYR A 44 10.37 -9.90 30.77
N GLN A 45 11.66 -10.23 30.70
CA GLN A 45 12.41 -10.91 31.75
C GLN A 45 13.27 -9.94 32.57
N ASN A 46 13.04 -8.62 32.43
CA ASN A 46 13.79 -7.53 33.08
C ASN A 46 15.28 -7.49 32.73
N GLN A 47 15.68 -7.95 31.55
CA GLN A 47 17.04 -7.80 31.05
C GLN A 47 17.16 -6.58 30.14
N THR A 48 18.27 -5.86 30.26
CA THR A 48 18.55 -4.69 29.44
C THR A 48 19.29 -5.07 28.17
N HIS A 49 18.83 -4.52 27.03
CA HIS A 49 19.45 -4.72 25.73
C HIS A 49 19.67 -3.37 25.03
N ALA A 50 20.67 -3.31 24.16
CA ALA A 50 20.84 -2.21 23.21
C ALA A 50 20.40 -2.68 21.84
N VAL A 51 19.43 -2.01 21.23
CA VAL A 51 18.84 -2.40 19.94
C VAL A 51 18.84 -1.24 18.96
N TYR A 52 18.79 -1.55 17.67
CA TYR A 52 18.58 -0.54 16.65
C TYR A 52 17.09 -0.21 16.50
N ALA A 53 16.78 1.07 16.34
CA ALA A 53 15.47 1.59 15.98
C ALA A 53 15.59 2.68 14.91
N TYR A 54 14.50 3.02 14.24
CA TYR A 54 14.45 4.05 13.20
C TYR A 54 13.63 5.24 13.67
N GLN A 55 14.22 6.43 13.61
CA GLN A 55 13.61 7.71 13.97
C GLN A 55 13.48 8.61 12.74
N MET A 56 12.36 9.31 12.54
CA MET A 56 12.21 10.21 11.40
C MET A 56 13.28 11.30 11.43
N THR A 57 13.86 11.59 10.27
CA THR A 57 14.84 12.68 10.12
C THR A 57 14.17 14.06 9.97
N LEU A 58 12.89 14.08 9.61
CA LEU A 58 12.15 15.30 9.30
C LEU A 58 11.42 15.82 10.54
N THR A 59 11.97 16.85 11.17
CA THR A 59 11.49 17.40 12.45
C THR A 59 10.33 18.41 12.34
N ASN A 60 9.71 18.57 11.17
CA ASN A 60 8.65 19.56 10.92
C ASN A 60 7.45 18.99 10.15
N VAL A 61 7.25 17.67 10.15
CA VAL A 61 6.05 17.08 9.57
C VAL A 61 4.94 17.20 10.61
N PRO A 62 3.77 17.78 10.28
CA PRO A 62 2.66 17.84 11.23
C PRO A 62 2.28 16.43 11.71
N ASP A 63 2.02 16.31 13.01
CA ASP A 63 1.44 15.09 13.57
C ASP A 63 0.11 14.80 12.90
N ASN A 64 0.10 13.73 12.11
CA ASN A 64 -1.10 13.23 11.46
C ASN A 64 -1.52 11.95 12.16
N LEU A 65 -2.83 11.82 12.38
CA LEU A 65 -3.39 10.57 12.91
C LEU A 65 -3.03 9.39 11.99
N PRO A 66 -2.64 8.24 12.53
CA PRO A 66 -2.49 7.03 11.73
C PRO A 66 -3.84 6.62 11.13
N SER A 67 -3.82 5.94 9.98
CA SER A 67 -5.04 5.28 9.53
C SER A 67 -5.36 4.10 10.43
N GLU A 68 -6.65 3.79 10.56
CA GLU A 68 -7.13 2.62 11.30
C GLU A 68 -6.49 1.32 10.77
N ARG A 69 -6.33 1.21 9.44
CA ARG A 69 -5.58 0.12 8.80
C ARG A 69 -4.16 -0.02 9.35
N TYR A 70 -3.43 1.10 9.47
CA TYR A 70 -2.05 1.07 9.98
C TYR A 70 -1.99 0.62 11.44
N LEU A 71 -2.92 1.11 12.28
CA LEU A 71 -3.03 0.66 13.67
C LEU A 71 -3.33 -0.84 13.76
N ASP A 72 -4.25 -1.36 12.96
CA ASP A 72 -4.58 -2.79 12.96
C ASP A 72 -3.39 -3.66 12.53
N ILE A 73 -2.55 -3.18 11.60
CA ILE A 73 -1.31 -3.89 11.22
C ILE A 73 -0.36 -3.97 12.42
N ILE A 74 -0.16 -2.85 13.14
CA ILE A 74 0.68 -2.82 14.36
C ILE A 74 0.12 -3.80 15.39
N VAL A 75 -1.18 -3.72 15.67
CA VAL A 75 -1.83 -4.55 16.67
C VAL A 75 -1.73 -6.04 16.32
N LYS A 76 -1.99 -6.43 15.07
CA LYS A 76 -1.81 -7.83 14.64
C LYS A 76 -0.36 -8.30 14.77
N GLY A 77 0.61 -7.42 14.50
CA GLY A 77 2.02 -7.71 14.73
C GLY A 77 2.31 -7.96 16.22
N CYS A 78 1.83 -7.07 17.09
CA CYS A 78 1.94 -7.21 18.54
C CYS A 78 1.30 -8.52 19.05
N GLU A 79 0.10 -8.84 18.60
CA GLU A 79 -0.61 -10.09 18.94
C GLU A 79 0.18 -11.33 18.47
N HIS A 80 0.68 -11.31 17.24
CA HIS A 80 1.42 -12.42 16.65
C HIS A 80 2.70 -12.74 17.44
N TYR A 81 3.43 -11.72 17.89
CA TYR A 81 4.68 -11.89 18.62
C TYR A 81 4.53 -11.93 20.16
N GLY A 82 3.31 -11.88 20.68
CA GLY A 82 3.04 -12.01 22.11
C GLY A 82 3.44 -10.78 22.94
N VAL A 83 3.30 -9.58 22.38
CA VAL A 83 3.40 -8.32 23.14
C VAL A 83 2.32 -8.31 24.24
N ARG A 84 2.61 -7.69 25.39
CA ARG A 84 1.72 -7.68 26.56
C ARG A 84 0.31 -7.18 26.22
N SER A 85 -0.71 -7.89 26.72
CA SER A 85 -2.10 -7.62 26.37
C SER A 85 -2.57 -6.22 26.80
N GLU A 86 -2.01 -5.71 27.91
CA GLU A 86 -2.28 -4.39 28.46
C GLU A 86 -1.89 -3.28 27.46
N TYR A 87 -0.73 -3.43 26.81
CA TYR A 87 -0.27 -2.48 25.79
C TYR A 87 -1.13 -2.55 24.53
N ILE A 88 -1.48 -3.76 24.09
CA ILE A 88 -2.37 -3.96 22.93
C ILE A 88 -3.74 -3.32 23.18
N ASN A 89 -4.30 -3.52 24.37
CA ASN A 89 -5.57 -2.91 24.76
C ASN A 89 -5.47 -1.39 24.80
N ARG A 90 -4.36 -0.84 25.31
CA ARG A 90 -4.07 0.60 25.29
C ARG A 90 -4.05 1.15 23.88
N LEU A 91 -3.33 0.50 22.95
CA LEU A 91 -3.30 0.88 21.54
C LEU A 91 -4.70 0.93 20.93
N ARG A 92 -5.54 -0.10 21.17
CA ARG A 92 -6.90 -0.16 20.61
C ARG A 92 -7.84 0.90 21.17
N GLN A 93 -7.66 1.30 22.43
CA GLN A 93 -8.61 2.18 23.14
C GLN A 93 -8.22 3.65 23.10
N GLU A 94 -6.92 3.94 23.16
CA GLU A 94 -6.41 5.29 23.39
C GLU A 94 -5.83 5.94 22.14
N GLN A 95 -5.38 5.17 21.14
CA GLN A 95 -4.76 5.72 19.94
C GLN A 95 -5.83 6.26 18.98
N PRO A 96 -5.93 7.59 18.76
CA PRO A 96 -6.80 8.14 17.75
C PRO A 96 -6.35 7.72 16.34
N VAL A 97 -7.32 7.46 15.46
CA VAL A 97 -7.11 7.03 14.09
C VAL A 97 -7.98 7.80 13.11
N VAL A 98 -7.57 7.86 11.85
CA VAL A 98 -8.46 8.15 10.72
C VAL A 98 -9.21 6.86 10.38
N PRO A 99 -10.56 6.82 10.50
CA PRO A 99 -11.34 5.63 10.20
C PRO A 99 -11.16 5.19 8.75
N ARG A 100 -11.33 3.89 8.49
CA ARG A 100 -11.44 3.39 7.12
C ARG A 100 -12.64 4.00 6.42
N LYS A 101 -12.53 4.13 5.10
CA LYS A 101 -13.70 4.40 4.27
C LYS A 101 -14.60 3.17 4.25
N GLU A 102 -15.89 3.39 4.37
CA GLU A 102 -16.90 2.37 4.14
C GLU A 102 -16.97 2.02 2.65
N PRO A 103 -17.37 0.79 2.27
CA PRO A 103 -17.39 0.37 0.86
C PRO A 103 -18.15 1.30 -0.09
N HIS A 104 -19.25 1.89 0.37
CA HIS A 104 -20.06 2.84 -0.42
C HIS A 104 -19.38 4.19 -0.66
N MET A 105 -18.28 4.48 0.05
CA MET A 105 -17.46 5.68 -0.11
C MET A 105 -16.25 5.45 -1.01
N TYR A 106 -15.99 4.23 -1.45
CA TYR A 106 -14.87 3.95 -2.36
C TYR A 106 -15.11 4.65 -3.69
N GLN A 107 -14.10 5.39 -4.13
CA GLN A 107 -14.08 5.96 -5.46
C GLN A 107 -13.87 4.87 -6.50
N SER A 108 -14.43 5.06 -7.68
CA SER A 108 -14.19 4.20 -8.83
C SER A 108 -13.76 5.03 -10.03
N ILE A 109 -12.88 4.46 -10.84
CA ILE A 109 -12.47 4.96 -12.14
C ILE A 109 -13.72 5.06 -13.02
N THR A 110 -14.04 6.29 -13.41
CA THR A 110 -15.15 6.63 -14.31
C THR A 110 -14.71 6.59 -15.76
N ASP A 111 -15.66 6.85 -16.69
CA ASP A 111 -15.39 7.04 -18.12
C ASP A 111 -14.69 5.86 -18.81
N VAL A 112 -14.82 4.66 -18.25
CA VAL A 112 -14.32 3.41 -18.84
C VAL A 112 -15.21 3.04 -20.05
N PRO A 113 -14.66 2.92 -21.26
CA PRO A 113 -15.42 2.46 -22.43
C PRO A 113 -16.14 1.14 -22.14
N SER A 114 -17.44 1.08 -22.43
CA SER A 114 -18.28 -0.09 -22.16
C SER A 114 -18.20 -1.17 -23.24
N ASP A 115 -17.70 -0.82 -24.42
CA ASP A 115 -17.64 -1.63 -25.63
C ASP A 115 -16.22 -2.06 -26.00
N VAL A 116 -15.21 -1.63 -25.25
CA VAL A 116 -13.80 -2.00 -25.47
C VAL A 116 -13.35 -3.01 -24.42
N PHE A 117 -13.03 -4.22 -24.88
CA PHE A 117 -12.58 -5.32 -24.03
C PHE A 117 -11.21 -5.82 -24.45
N TYR A 118 -10.43 -6.27 -23.47
CA TYR A 118 -9.12 -6.88 -23.67
C TYR A 118 -9.07 -8.24 -22.98
N THR A 119 -8.41 -9.19 -23.61
CA THR A 119 -7.93 -10.40 -22.97
C THR A 119 -6.65 -10.13 -22.17
N LEU A 120 -6.27 -11.04 -21.29
CA LEU A 120 -4.98 -10.97 -20.58
C LEU A 120 -3.79 -10.99 -21.56
N ASP A 121 -3.86 -11.80 -22.62
CA ASP A 121 -2.82 -11.88 -23.65
C ASP A 121 -2.68 -10.57 -24.44
N GLU A 122 -3.78 -9.84 -24.66
CA GLU A 122 -3.72 -8.52 -25.26
C GLU A 122 -3.13 -7.50 -24.31
N LEU A 123 -3.56 -7.49 -23.04
CA LEU A 123 -3.01 -6.59 -22.03
C LEU A 123 -1.50 -6.80 -21.86
N ALA A 124 -1.01 -8.05 -21.87
CA ALA A 124 0.41 -8.38 -21.73
C ALA A 124 1.31 -7.78 -22.83
N LYS A 125 0.75 -7.45 -24.00
CA LYS A 125 1.51 -6.76 -25.07
C LYS A 125 1.84 -5.31 -24.71
N HIS A 126 1.03 -4.69 -23.84
CA HIS A 126 1.11 -3.27 -23.46
C HIS A 126 2.15 -2.97 -22.38
N ASN A 127 3.42 -3.26 -22.69
CA ASN A 127 4.55 -3.11 -21.79
C ASN A 127 5.26 -1.74 -21.85
N GLY A 128 4.87 -0.88 -22.79
CA GLY A 128 5.49 0.44 -23.01
C GLY A 128 6.87 0.41 -23.66
N ALA A 129 7.38 -0.75 -24.10
CA ALA A 129 8.66 -0.85 -24.81
C ALA A 129 8.54 -0.48 -26.30
N ASP A 130 7.37 -0.69 -26.89
CA ASP A 130 7.04 -0.31 -28.27
C ASP A 130 5.98 0.82 -28.23
N PRO A 131 6.18 1.96 -28.91
CA PRO A 131 5.18 3.02 -29.01
C PRO A 131 3.79 2.56 -29.47
N LYS A 132 3.69 1.45 -30.23
CA LYS A 132 2.42 0.84 -30.63
C LYS A 132 1.67 0.18 -29.46
N TYR A 133 2.40 -0.24 -28.44
CA TYR A 133 1.87 -0.91 -27.26
C TYR A 133 2.18 -0.06 -26.01
N PRO A 134 1.45 1.05 -25.83
CA PRO A 134 1.67 1.94 -24.70
C PRO A 134 1.52 1.18 -23.38
N LEU A 135 2.12 1.72 -22.32
CA LEU A 135 2.08 1.15 -20.99
C LEU A 135 0.62 1.08 -20.50
N ARG A 136 0.13 -0.13 -20.20
CA ARG A 136 -1.19 -0.33 -19.60
C ARG A 136 -1.14 -1.22 -18.37
N ILE A 137 -2.10 -0.99 -17.48
CA ILE A 137 -2.38 -1.82 -16.30
C ILE A 137 -3.88 -2.10 -16.20
N CYS A 138 -4.26 -3.17 -15.51
CA CYS A 138 -5.64 -3.42 -15.12
C CYS A 138 -5.78 -3.31 -13.60
N ILE A 139 -6.77 -2.54 -13.14
CA ILE A 139 -7.15 -2.43 -11.72
C ILE A 139 -8.67 -2.63 -11.64
N ASN A 140 -9.11 -3.58 -10.82
CA ASN A 140 -10.52 -3.94 -10.65
C ASN A 140 -11.25 -4.11 -11.99
N GLY A 141 -10.62 -4.85 -12.92
CA GLY A 141 -11.14 -5.12 -14.26
C GLY A 141 -11.15 -3.93 -15.23
N LYS A 142 -10.63 -2.76 -14.84
CA LYS A 142 -10.57 -1.54 -15.66
C LYS A 142 -9.15 -1.31 -16.16
N ILE A 143 -9.00 -1.07 -17.46
CA ILE A 143 -7.69 -0.91 -18.07
C ILE A 143 -7.36 0.56 -18.20
N LEU A 144 -6.22 0.93 -17.63
CA LEU A 144 -5.67 2.28 -17.64
C LEU A 144 -4.43 2.32 -18.53
N GLU A 145 -4.37 3.32 -19.41
CA GLU A 145 -3.23 3.63 -20.26
C GLU A 145 -2.49 4.86 -19.74
N HIS A 146 -1.18 4.76 -19.57
CA HIS A 146 -0.36 5.90 -19.17
C HIS A 146 -0.20 6.88 -20.34
N ILE A 147 -0.63 8.14 -20.16
CA ILE A 147 -0.61 9.16 -21.21
C ILE A 147 0.61 10.08 -21.16
N GLY A 148 1.52 9.87 -20.20
CA GLY A 148 2.75 10.64 -20.05
C GLY A 148 2.93 11.19 -18.63
N LEU A 149 4.07 11.81 -18.37
CA LEU A 149 4.34 12.49 -17.10
C LEU A 149 3.89 13.97 -17.18
N PRO A 150 3.64 14.60 -16.02
CA PRO A 150 3.54 16.06 -15.95
C PRO A 150 4.76 16.77 -16.57
N PRO A 151 4.64 18.06 -16.91
CA PRO A 151 5.80 18.95 -17.03
C PRO A 151 6.71 18.87 -15.79
N SER A 152 8.03 19.06 -15.97
CA SER A 152 9.00 18.91 -14.87
C SER A 152 8.87 19.96 -13.75
N ASP A 153 8.17 21.06 -14.02
CA ASP A 153 7.83 22.13 -13.08
C ASP A 153 6.49 21.91 -12.37
N ASP A 154 5.74 20.86 -12.73
CA ASP A 154 4.51 20.48 -12.05
C ASP A 154 4.82 19.94 -10.63
N PRO A 155 4.08 20.36 -9.59
CA PRO A 155 4.31 19.90 -8.21
C PRO A 155 4.18 18.38 -8.04
N ASP A 156 3.44 17.69 -8.92
CA ASP A 156 3.24 16.25 -8.87
C ASP A 156 4.27 15.46 -9.71
N TYR A 157 5.19 16.11 -10.45
CA TYR A 157 6.15 15.46 -11.35
C TYR A 157 6.94 14.32 -10.71
N GLU A 158 7.62 14.57 -9.58
CA GLU A 158 8.43 13.55 -8.92
C GLU A 158 7.57 12.41 -8.33
N THR A 159 6.36 12.72 -7.88
CA THR A 159 5.41 11.71 -7.39
C THR A 159 4.96 10.80 -8.54
N GLN A 160 4.52 11.38 -9.67
CA GLN A 160 4.08 10.65 -10.85
C GLN A 160 5.21 9.84 -11.47
N LYS A 161 6.43 10.39 -11.51
CA LYS A 161 7.63 9.69 -12.00
C LYS A 161 7.97 8.46 -11.16
N ARG A 162 7.91 8.56 -9.82
CA ARG A 162 8.11 7.43 -8.92
C ARG A 162 7.02 6.38 -9.08
N PHE A 163 5.76 6.82 -9.14
CA PHE A 163 4.63 5.92 -9.37
C PHE A 163 4.77 5.19 -10.69
N HIS A 164 5.06 5.90 -11.79
CA HIS A 164 5.35 5.32 -13.10
C HIS A 164 6.45 4.26 -13.03
N ALA A 165 7.56 4.52 -12.34
CA ALA A 165 8.65 3.55 -12.19
C ALA A 165 8.21 2.28 -11.43
N ILE A 166 7.39 2.42 -10.38
CA ILE A 166 6.82 1.29 -9.65
C ILE A 166 5.88 0.49 -10.55
N ILE A 167 4.98 1.18 -11.26
CA ILE A 167 4.04 0.53 -12.18
C ILE A 167 4.77 -0.22 -13.29
N GLN A 168 5.72 0.44 -13.94
CA GLN A 168 6.49 -0.11 -15.04
C GLN A 168 7.27 -1.37 -14.61
N SER A 169 7.80 -1.39 -13.39
CA SER A 169 8.58 -2.53 -12.90
C SER A 169 7.73 -3.70 -12.40
N ARG A 170 6.49 -3.47 -11.94
CA ARG A 170 5.70 -4.50 -11.24
C ARG A 170 4.40 -4.89 -11.91
N PHE A 171 3.67 -3.94 -12.49
CA PHE A 171 2.26 -4.12 -12.85
C PHE A 171 1.99 -3.96 -14.34
N VAL A 172 3.01 -3.66 -15.14
CA VAL A 172 2.80 -3.44 -16.56
C VAL A 172 2.30 -4.71 -17.27
N GLY A 173 1.28 -4.53 -18.12
CA GLY A 173 0.71 -5.58 -18.95
C GLY A 173 -0.02 -6.67 -18.17
N ARG A 174 -0.47 -6.40 -16.95
CA ARG A 174 -1.18 -7.38 -16.10
C ARG A 174 -2.26 -6.74 -15.25
N GLU A 175 -3.03 -7.58 -14.58
CA GLU A 175 -3.92 -7.18 -13.49
C GLU A 175 -3.09 -6.91 -12.24
N ALA A 176 -3.25 -5.73 -11.66
CA ALA A 176 -2.41 -5.25 -10.56
C ALA A 176 -2.98 -5.60 -9.19
N ASP A 177 -4.28 -5.92 -9.10
CA ASP A 177 -5.01 -6.09 -7.85
C ASP A 177 -4.32 -7.07 -6.88
N PHE A 178 -3.92 -8.25 -7.34
CA PHE A 178 -3.31 -9.26 -6.47
C PHE A 178 -1.97 -8.82 -5.88
N GLU A 179 -1.08 -8.30 -6.70
CA GLU A 179 0.23 -7.83 -6.26
C GLU A 179 0.11 -6.59 -5.35
N ILE A 180 -0.85 -5.70 -5.61
CA ILE A 180 -1.14 -4.56 -4.74
C ILE A 180 -1.72 -5.06 -3.41
N ALA A 181 -2.68 -5.98 -3.41
CA ALA A 181 -3.28 -6.54 -2.20
C ALA A 181 -2.23 -7.19 -1.30
N LYS A 182 -1.32 -7.96 -1.90
CA LYS A 182 -0.21 -8.61 -1.20
C LYS A 182 0.79 -7.61 -0.61
N GLY A 183 1.14 -6.59 -1.38
CA GLY A 183 2.10 -5.56 -0.94
C GLY A 183 1.50 -4.59 0.09
N LEU A 184 0.21 -4.29 -0.02
CA LEU A 184 -0.49 -3.44 0.92
C LEU A 184 -0.72 -4.20 2.22
N TYR A 185 -1.27 -5.42 2.19
CA TYR A 185 -1.82 -6.11 3.36
C TYR A 185 -2.94 -5.29 4.03
N GLU A 186 -4.16 -5.82 3.98
CA GLU A 186 -5.33 -5.27 4.67
C GLU A 186 -5.82 -6.27 5.72
N PRO A 187 -5.69 -5.95 7.02
CA PRO A 187 -6.17 -6.79 8.12
C PRO A 187 -7.63 -7.27 8.03
N LEU A 188 -8.53 -6.53 7.38
CA LEU A 188 -9.94 -6.94 7.21
C LEU A 188 -10.13 -8.11 6.25
N HIS A 189 -9.19 -8.33 5.34
CA HIS A 189 -9.27 -9.42 4.37
C HIS A 189 -8.28 -10.53 4.73
N LYS A 190 -8.60 -11.76 4.32
CA LYS A 190 -7.61 -12.84 4.32
C LYS A 190 -6.49 -12.46 3.36
N LEU A 191 -5.25 -12.76 3.71
CA LEU A 191 -4.12 -12.56 2.80
C LEU A 191 -4.36 -13.40 1.55
N PRO A 192 -4.49 -12.78 0.36
CA PRO A 192 -4.75 -13.53 -0.86
C PRO A 192 -3.52 -14.36 -1.22
N LEU A 193 -3.73 -15.62 -1.59
CA LEU A 193 -2.69 -16.51 -2.11
C LEU A 193 -2.78 -16.63 -3.64
N SER A 194 -3.91 -16.22 -4.21
CA SER A 194 -4.25 -16.22 -5.63
C SER A 194 -5.17 -15.05 -6.00
N GLU A 195 -5.39 -14.82 -7.30
CA GLU A 195 -6.28 -13.76 -7.79
C GLU A 195 -7.75 -14.03 -7.44
N GLU A 196 -8.12 -15.30 -7.33
CA GLU A 196 -9.46 -15.78 -7.00
C GLU A 196 -9.83 -15.50 -5.53
N ASP A 197 -8.84 -15.29 -4.66
CA ASP A 197 -9.07 -14.95 -3.24
C ASP A 197 -9.53 -13.51 -3.03
N LEU A 198 -9.46 -12.66 -4.06
CA LEU A 198 -9.87 -11.27 -3.99
C LEU A 198 -11.38 -11.11 -4.20
N SER A 199 -12.08 -10.74 -3.13
CA SER A 199 -13.48 -10.32 -3.21
C SER A 199 -13.65 -9.04 -4.02
N ASP A 200 -14.87 -8.81 -4.54
CA ASP A 200 -15.20 -7.58 -5.27
C ASP A 200 -15.00 -6.33 -4.39
N GLU A 201 -15.33 -6.42 -3.10
CA GLU A 201 -15.11 -5.34 -2.13
C GLU A 201 -13.61 -5.03 -1.97
N HIS A 202 -12.76 -6.05 -1.84
CA HIS A 202 -11.32 -5.86 -1.72
C HIS A 202 -10.77 -5.19 -3.00
N ARG A 203 -11.22 -5.62 -4.18
CA ARG A 203 -10.81 -5.00 -5.46
C ARG A 203 -11.25 -3.54 -5.56
N ALA A 204 -12.47 -3.21 -5.12
CA ALA A 204 -12.94 -1.83 -5.05
C ALA A 204 -12.12 -0.97 -4.08
N MET A 205 -11.72 -1.52 -2.92
CA MET A 205 -10.83 -0.84 -1.99
C MET A 205 -9.44 -0.57 -2.60
N LEU A 206 -8.87 -1.55 -3.33
CA LEU A 206 -7.58 -1.38 -4.01
C LEU A 206 -7.65 -0.30 -5.08
N GLU A 207 -8.75 -0.24 -5.84
CA GLU A 207 -9.02 0.82 -6.80
C GLU A 207 -9.07 2.21 -6.14
N ASP A 208 -9.81 2.38 -5.05
CA ASP A 208 -9.87 3.66 -4.31
C ASP A 208 -8.50 4.08 -3.75
N ASN A 209 -7.72 3.12 -3.23
CA ASN A 209 -6.35 3.37 -2.79
C ASN A 209 -5.44 3.80 -3.94
N CYS A 210 -5.54 3.15 -5.10
CA CYS A 210 -4.82 3.53 -6.31
C CYS A 210 -5.19 4.93 -6.78
N LEU A 211 -6.49 5.27 -6.81
CA LEU A 211 -6.96 6.62 -7.16
C LEU A 211 -6.40 7.68 -6.21
N SER A 212 -6.35 7.38 -4.90
CA SER A 212 -5.78 8.29 -3.90
C SER A 212 -4.27 8.52 -4.11
N MET A 213 -3.55 7.53 -4.66
CA MET A 213 -2.14 7.69 -5.07
C MET A 213 -2.00 8.47 -6.38
N LEU A 214 -2.95 8.31 -7.32
CA LEU A 214 -2.95 8.97 -8.62
C LEU A 214 -3.36 10.44 -8.56
N SER A 215 -4.19 10.84 -7.59
CA SER A 215 -4.86 12.14 -7.53
C SER A 215 -4.58 12.86 -6.21
N ARG A 216 -3.35 13.34 -5.98
CA ARG A 216 -3.02 14.10 -4.74
C ARG A 216 -3.47 15.56 -4.77
N SER A 217 -3.68 16.17 -5.95
CA SER A 217 -3.86 17.62 -6.09
C SER A 217 -5.31 18.09 -6.26
N GLY A 218 -6.31 17.21 -6.19
CA GLY A 218 -7.72 17.58 -6.44
C GLY A 218 -7.99 18.11 -7.87
N GLN A 219 -6.96 18.09 -8.73
CA GLN A 219 -7.04 18.41 -10.14
C GLN A 219 -7.18 17.13 -10.95
N SER A 220 -8.08 17.18 -11.92
CA SER A 220 -8.43 16.11 -12.87
C SER A 220 -7.32 15.73 -13.85
N ASN A 221 -6.05 16.08 -13.56
CA ASN A 221 -4.91 15.73 -14.42
C ASN A 221 -4.51 14.28 -14.14
N ILE A 222 -5.38 13.37 -14.53
CA ILE A 222 -5.12 11.94 -14.46
C ILE A 222 -4.20 11.60 -15.63
N TYR A 223 -2.92 11.36 -15.34
CA TYR A 223 -1.91 10.87 -16.29
C TYR A 223 -2.14 9.41 -16.73
N TRP A 224 -3.35 8.92 -16.50
CA TRP A 224 -3.84 7.59 -16.76
C TRP A 224 -5.23 7.70 -17.36
N LYS A 225 -5.40 7.19 -18.57
CA LYS A 225 -6.66 7.23 -19.30
C LYS A 225 -7.34 5.86 -19.23
N PRO A 226 -8.61 5.77 -18.82
CA PRO A 226 -9.40 4.55 -18.99
C PRO A 226 -9.57 4.23 -20.48
N VAL A 227 -9.19 3.02 -20.91
CA VAL A 227 -9.24 2.60 -22.33
C VAL A 227 -10.06 1.35 -22.59
N GLY A 228 -10.58 0.69 -21.55
CA GLY A 228 -11.48 -0.44 -21.70
C GLY A 228 -11.52 -1.32 -20.45
N ARG A 229 -12.01 -2.54 -20.61
CA ARG A 229 -12.20 -3.51 -19.53
C ARG A 229 -11.49 -4.82 -19.83
N LEU A 230 -11.08 -5.52 -18.79
CA LEU A 230 -10.60 -6.89 -18.92
C LEU A 230 -11.79 -7.83 -19.12
N HIS A 231 -11.72 -8.70 -20.12
CA HIS A 231 -12.70 -9.75 -20.36
C HIS A 231 -12.49 -10.88 -19.35
N ARG A 232 -13.21 -10.85 -18.24
CA ARG A 232 -13.24 -11.97 -17.30
C ARG A 232 -14.20 -13.02 -17.85
N SER A 233 -13.67 -14.18 -18.24
CA SER A 233 -14.50 -15.34 -18.55
C SER A 233 -15.35 -15.64 -17.31
N ASN A 234 -16.67 -15.49 -17.41
CA ASN A 234 -17.61 -15.80 -16.33
C ASN A 234 -17.59 -17.32 -16.06
N ASN A 235 -16.58 -17.81 -15.34
CA ASN A 235 -16.47 -19.23 -14.99
C ASN A 235 -17.40 -19.63 -13.82
N ASN A 236 -18.26 -18.72 -13.32
CA ASN A 236 -19.07 -18.93 -12.11
C ASN A 236 -20.58 -19.17 -12.34
N THR A 237 -21.00 -19.80 -13.44
CA THR A 237 -22.44 -20.13 -13.64
C THR A 237 -22.85 -21.59 -13.43
N ASN A 238 -21.98 -22.47 -12.91
CA ASN A 238 -22.34 -23.89 -12.70
C ASN A 238 -22.12 -24.41 -11.26
N SER A 239 -22.73 -23.76 -10.26
CA SER A 239 -22.88 -24.34 -8.91
C SER A 239 -24.25 -24.00 -8.30
N SER A 240 -25.31 -24.30 -9.05
CA SER A 240 -26.68 -24.35 -8.52
C SER A 240 -27.41 -25.53 -9.14
N SER A 241 -27.17 -26.71 -8.57
CA SER A 241 -28.02 -27.90 -8.68
C SER A 241 -27.75 -28.81 -7.50
#